data_AF-A0A962S4H2-F1
#
_entry.id   AF-A0A962S4H2-F1
#
_cell.length_a   1.000
_cell.length_b   1.000
_cell.length_c   1.000
_cell.angle_alpha   90.00
_cell.angle_beta   90.00
_cell.angle_gamma   90.00
#
_symmetry.space_group_name_H-M   'P 1'
#
loop_
_entity.id
_entity.type
_entity.pdbx_description
1 polymer ?
#
loop_
_entity_poly.entity_id
_entity_poly.type
_entity_poly.pdbx_seq_one_letter_code
_entity_poly.pdbx_strand_id
1 'polypeptide(L)'
;MRKLGFIGLGIMGTPMAGHLIAAGHEVYLHTRSGVPAQLLAAGGHACGSPGEVAGQAEVIFVMVPDTPHVESVLFGAQGVAEGLSAGKVVVDMSSISPLATKHFAERINALGCEYLDAPVSGGEVGAKGATLTIMVGGSQATFDMVRPLFDLLGKNITLVGGNGAGQTCKVANQIIVALNIEAVGEALLFASKAGADPAKVREALMGGFASSKILEVHGERMIKRTFDPGFRIELHQKDLNLALGSARELGIALPNTATAQELFNACRAHGGAGWDHSAMIRALEMLADFEIK
;
A
#
# COMPACT_ATOMS: atom_id res chain seq x y z
N MET A 1 -2.26 -1.93 -27.63
CA MET A 1 -2.76 -3.16 -26.98
C MET A 1 -1.57 -4.01 -26.56
N ARG A 2 -1.54 -4.50 -25.32
CA ARG A 2 -0.47 -5.37 -24.76
C ARG A 2 -1.12 -6.53 -24.02
N LYS A 3 -0.37 -7.63 -23.83
CA LYS A 3 -0.78 -8.77 -23.00
C LYS A 3 -0.29 -8.57 -21.58
N LEU A 4 -1.23 -8.40 -20.65
CA LEU A 4 -0.94 -8.09 -19.25
C LEU A 4 -1.40 -9.22 -18.35
N GLY A 5 -0.65 -9.49 -17.29
CA GLY A 5 -1.04 -10.39 -16.21
C GLY A 5 -1.43 -9.59 -14.99
N PHE A 6 -2.45 -10.01 -14.25
CA PHE A 6 -2.79 -9.43 -12.95
C PHE A 6 -3.11 -10.52 -11.93
N ILE A 7 -2.28 -10.62 -10.90
CA ILE A 7 -2.37 -11.63 -9.85
C ILE A 7 -2.70 -10.95 -8.52
N GLY A 8 -3.80 -11.37 -7.90
CA GLY A 8 -4.30 -10.78 -6.66
C GLY A 8 -5.41 -9.77 -6.92
N LEU A 9 -6.65 -10.20 -6.78
CA LEU A 9 -7.84 -9.42 -7.14
C LEU A 9 -8.67 -9.11 -5.89
N GLY A 10 -8.00 -8.51 -4.90
CA GLY A 10 -8.64 -7.98 -3.70
C GLY A 10 -9.28 -6.61 -3.93
N ILE A 11 -9.49 -5.86 -2.84
CA ILE A 11 -10.08 -4.51 -2.87
C ILE A 11 -9.27 -3.52 -3.74
N MET A 12 -7.95 -3.70 -3.80
CA MET A 12 -7.06 -2.87 -4.63
C MET A 12 -6.93 -3.43 -6.04
N GLY A 13 -6.58 -4.72 -6.16
CA GLY A 13 -6.24 -5.32 -7.44
C GLY A 13 -7.41 -5.42 -8.42
N THR A 14 -8.64 -5.59 -7.93
CA THR A 14 -9.84 -5.67 -8.79
C THR A 14 -10.07 -4.40 -9.61
N PRO A 15 -10.20 -3.19 -9.03
CA PRO A 15 -10.35 -1.98 -9.83
C PRO A 15 -9.12 -1.69 -10.70
N MET A 16 -7.90 -1.97 -10.21
CA MET A 16 -6.67 -1.80 -10.99
C MET A 16 -6.66 -2.64 -12.27
N ALA A 17 -6.99 -3.93 -12.16
CA ALA A 17 -7.14 -4.81 -13.32
C ALA A 17 -8.25 -4.32 -14.27
N GLY A 18 -9.36 -3.83 -13.72
CA GLY A 18 -10.47 -3.24 -14.49
C GLY A 18 -10.04 -2.05 -15.33
N HIS A 19 -9.18 -1.15 -14.82
CA HIS A 19 -8.66 -0.02 -15.58
C HIS A 19 -7.78 -0.46 -16.76
N LEU A 20 -6.97 -1.50 -16.58
CA LEU A 20 -6.15 -2.06 -17.66
C LEU A 20 -7.02 -2.67 -18.77
N ILE A 21 -8.07 -3.40 -18.40
CA ILE A 21 -9.06 -3.95 -19.35
C ILE A 21 -9.78 -2.82 -20.10
N ALA A 22 -10.27 -1.81 -19.38
CA ALA A 22 -10.99 -0.68 -19.96
C ALA A 22 -10.14 0.15 -20.94
N ALA A 23 -8.82 0.17 -20.75
CA ALA A 23 -7.86 0.77 -21.68
C ALA A 23 -7.60 -0.08 -22.94
N GLY A 24 -8.28 -1.23 -23.09
CA GLY A 24 -8.20 -2.09 -24.27
C GLY A 24 -6.99 -3.02 -24.28
N HIS A 25 -6.41 -3.34 -23.12
CA HIS A 25 -5.38 -4.38 -23.00
C HIS A 25 -6.02 -5.77 -22.85
N GLU A 26 -5.29 -6.80 -23.29
CA GLU A 26 -5.67 -8.20 -23.03
C GLU A 26 -5.13 -8.59 -21.66
N VAL A 27 -6.01 -8.86 -20.69
CA VAL A 27 -5.61 -9.06 -19.29
C VAL A 27 -5.92 -10.47 -18.81
N TYR A 28 -4.88 -11.20 -18.45
CA TYR A 28 -4.92 -12.54 -17.86
C TYR A 28 -4.90 -12.45 -16.33
N LEU A 29 -5.86 -13.10 -15.69
CA LEU A 29 -6.27 -12.84 -14.31
C LEU A 29 -6.14 -14.09 -13.46
N HIS A 30 -5.55 -13.94 -12.28
CA HIS A 30 -5.57 -14.99 -11.27
C HIS A 30 -5.72 -14.42 -9.86
N THR A 31 -6.48 -15.12 -9.02
CA THR A 31 -6.54 -14.87 -7.58
C THR A 31 -6.97 -16.13 -6.87
N ARG A 32 -6.51 -16.33 -5.63
CA ARG A 32 -6.80 -17.54 -4.84
C ARG A 32 -8.29 -17.80 -4.65
N SER A 33 -9.10 -16.74 -4.56
CA SER A 33 -10.54 -16.81 -4.29
C SER A 33 -11.42 -16.92 -5.55
N GLY A 34 -10.82 -17.11 -6.73
CA GLY A 34 -11.53 -17.07 -8.01
C GLY A 34 -11.67 -15.65 -8.56
N VAL A 35 -11.58 -15.52 -9.88
CA VAL A 35 -11.60 -14.22 -10.57
C VAL A 35 -13.00 -13.57 -10.44
N PRO A 36 -13.08 -12.30 -10.00
CA PRO A 36 -14.36 -11.59 -9.90
C PRO A 36 -15.13 -11.58 -11.23
N ALA A 37 -16.42 -11.97 -11.19
CA ALA A 37 -17.26 -12.06 -12.38
C ALA A 37 -17.32 -10.77 -13.20
N GLN A 38 -17.25 -9.60 -12.53
CA GLN A 38 -17.24 -8.30 -13.20
C GLN A 38 -16.01 -8.09 -14.10
N LEU A 39 -14.85 -8.68 -13.77
CA LEU A 39 -13.67 -8.59 -14.63
C LEU A 39 -13.79 -9.50 -15.84
N LEU A 40 -14.42 -10.67 -15.69
CA LEU A 40 -14.72 -11.57 -16.82
C LEU A 40 -15.73 -10.93 -17.77
N ALA A 41 -16.80 -10.34 -17.24
CA ALA A 41 -17.79 -9.60 -18.02
C ALA A 41 -17.18 -8.38 -18.73
N ALA A 42 -16.13 -7.78 -18.18
CA ALA A 42 -15.38 -6.70 -18.81
C ALA A 42 -14.40 -7.17 -19.89
N GLY A 43 -14.21 -8.48 -20.08
CA GLY A 43 -13.30 -9.04 -21.09
C GLY A 43 -11.96 -9.58 -20.55
N GLY A 44 -11.80 -9.71 -19.24
CA GLY A 44 -10.62 -10.36 -18.64
C GLY A 44 -10.63 -11.87 -18.80
N HIS A 45 -9.43 -12.47 -18.91
CA HIS A 45 -9.24 -13.90 -19.11
C HIS A 45 -8.82 -14.58 -17.80
N ALA A 46 -9.61 -15.50 -17.26
CA ALA A 46 -9.22 -16.26 -16.08
C ALA A 46 -8.13 -17.30 -16.40
N CYS A 47 -7.13 -17.41 -15.52
CA CYS A 47 -6.10 -18.44 -15.55
C CYS A 47 -6.14 -19.30 -14.27
N GLY A 48 -5.74 -20.56 -14.38
CA GLY A 48 -5.72 -21.53 -13.29
C GLY A 48 -4.58 -21.33 -12.28
N SER A 49 -3.49 -20.63 -12.66
CA SER A 49 -2.33 -20.41 -11.78
C SER A 49 -1.58 -19.11 -12.09
N PRO A 50 -0.73 -18.61 -11.16
CA PRO A 50 0.21 -17.52 -11.43
C PRO A 50 1.15 -17.79 -12.61
N GLY A 51 1.64 -19.03 -12.75
CA GLY A 51 2.51 -19.44 -13.86
C GLY A 51 1.80 -19.40 -15.21
N GLU A 52 0.52 -19.77 -15.25
CA GLU A 52 -0.30 -19.66 -16.47
C GLU A 52 -0.50 -18.20 -16.89
N VAL A 53 -0.77 -17.29 -15.93
CA VAL A 53 -0.81 -15.84 -16.19
C VAL A 53 0.51 -15.37 -16.77
N ALA A 54 1.62 -15.75 -16.13
CA ALA A 54 2.96 -15.38 -16.58
C ALA A 54 3.27 -15.90 -17.98
N GLY A 55 2.82 -17.11 -18.34
CA GLY A 55 2.99 -17.70 -19.66
C GLY A 55 2.39 -16.87 -20.79
N GLN A 56 1.24 -16.25 -20.55
CA GLN A 56 0.49 -15.48 -21.56
C GLN A 56 0.88 -14.00 -21.63
N ALA A 57 1.36 -13.43 -20.53
CA ALA A 57 1.58 -11.99 -20.39
C ALA A 57 3.03 -11.54 -20.64
N GLU A 58 3.19 -10.28 -21.07
CA GLU A 58 4.47 -9.58 -21.22
C GLU A 58 4.86 -8.82 -19.94
N VAL A 59 3.86 -8.23 -19.27
CA VAL A 59 3.99 -7.52 -18.00
C VAL A 59 3.02 -8.12 -16.99
N ILE A 60 3.53 -8.59 -15.85
CA ILE A 60 2.78 -9.32 -14.82
C ILE A 60 2.71 -8.47 -13.57
N PHE A 61 1.52 -7.94 -13.27
CA PHE A 61 1.25 -7.23 -12.02
C PHE A 61 0.91 -8.20 -10.89
N VAL A 62 1.45 -7.94 -9.69
CA VAL A 62 1.15 -8.67 -8.46
C VAL A 62 0.61 -7.70 -7.41
N MET A 63 -0.50 -8.05 -6.76
CA MET A 63 -1.15 -7.25 -5.72
C MET A 63 -1.74 -8.13 -4.61
N VAL A 64 -0.87 -8.64 -3.76
CA VAL A 64 -1.19 -9.59 -2.66
C VAL A 64 -0.86 -9.02 -1.26
N PRO A 65 -1.33 -9.64 -0.16
CA PRO A 65 -1.34 -8.99 1.15
C PRO A 65 0.02 -8.69 1.80
N ASP A 66 1.01 -9.57 1.63
CA ASP A 66 2.27 -9.53 2.39
C ASP A 66 3.42 -10.29 1.70
N THR A 67 4.63 -10.14 2.23
CA THR A 67 5.90 -10.70 1.73
C THR A 67 5.83 -12.21 1.45
N PRO A 68 5.32 -13.08 2.36
CA PRO A 68 5.25 -14.51 2.09
C PRO A 68 4.26 -14.86 0.96
N HIS A 69 3.24 -14.02 0.76
CA HIS A 69 2.30 -14.21 -0.35
C HIS A 69 2.93 -13.84 -1.69
N VAL A 70 3.73 -12.77 -1.74
CA VAL A 70 4.52 -12.43 -2.93
C VAL A 70 5.49 -13.56 -3.24
N GLU A 71 6.23 -14.05 -2.26
CA GLU A 71 7.14 -15.18 -2.46
C GLU A 71 6.43 -16.43 -2.99
N SER A 72 5.29 -16.80 -2.41
CA SER A 72 4.50 -17.94 -2.87
C SER A 72 3.94 -17.74 -4.28
N VAL A 73 3.53 -16.53 -4.65
CA VAL A 73 3.04 -16.23 -6.01
C VAL A 73 4.17 -16.28 -7.01
N LEU A 74 5.35 -15.75 -6.66
CA LEU A 74 6.49 -15.69 -7.56
C LEU A 74 7.15 -17.06 -7.75
N PHE A 75 7.35 -17.80 -6.67
CA PHE A 75 8.26 -18.95 -6.64
C PHE A 75 7.66 -20.23 -6.04
N GLY A 76 6.38 -20.21 -5.64
CA GLY A 76 5.67 -21.42 -5.27
C GLY A 76 5.44 -22.34 -6.47
N ALA A 77 4.90 -23.54 -6.22
CA ALA A 77 4.50 -24.45 -7.30
C ALA A 77 3.46 -23.77 -8.21
N GLN A 78 3.65 -23.88 -9.53
CA GLN A 78 2.86 -23.15 -10.53
C GLN A 78 2.93 -21.62 -10.35
N GLY A 79 4.03 -21.13 -9.78
CA GLY A 79 4.30 -19.72 -9.55
C GLY A 79 4.66 -18.96 -10.83
N VAL A 80 4.72 -17.63 -10.75
CA VAL A 80 5.08 -16.76 -11.87
C VAL A 80 6.37 -17.21 -12.55
N ALA A 81 7.40 -17.57 -11.77
CA ALA A 81 8.71 -17.96 -12.29
C ALA A 81 8.67 -19.15 -13.26
N GLU A 82 7.71 -20.06 -13.12
CA GLU A 82 7.56 -21.22 -14.03
C GLU A 82 7.01 -20.84 -15.41
N GLY A 83 6.31 -19.70 -15.53
CA GLY A 83 5.77 -19.18 -16.79
C GLY A 83 6.59 -18.04 -17.42
N LEU A 84 7.70 -17.66 -16.80
CA LEU A 84 8.56 -16.60 -17.30
C LEU A 84 9.41 -17.05 -18.48
N SER A 85 9.71 -16.08 -19.35
CA SER A 85 10.65 -16.18 -20.45
C SER A 85 11.39 -14.85 -20.58
N ALA A 86 12.61 -14.87 -21.08
CA ALA A 86 13.46 -13.68 -21.18
C ALA A 86 12.73 -12.47 -21.79
N GLY A 87 12.97 -11.29 -21.23
CA GLY A 87 12.36 -10.02 -21.63
C GLY A 87 11.00 -9.69 -21.01
N LYS A 88 10.39 -10.62 -20.26
CA LYS A 88 9.15 -10.33 -19.49
C LYS A 88 9.44 -9.46 -18.27
N VAL A 89 8.41 -8.76 -17.79
CA VAL A 89 8.51 -7.86 -16.64
C VAL A 89 7.53 -8.25 -15.54
N VAL A 90 8.02 -8.40 -14.32
CA VAL A 90 7.20 -8.57 -13.12
C VAL A 90 7.11 -7.24 -12.37
N VAL A 91 5.89 -6.82 -12.05
CA VAL A 91 5.61 -5.57 -11.34
C VAL A 91 4.87 -5.91 -10.05
N ASP A 92 5.59 -5.92 -8.93
CA ASP A 92 4.99 -6.15 -7.61
C ASP A 92 4.50 -4.83 -7.02
N MET A 93 3.18 -4.68 -6.91
CA MET A 93 2.53 -3.49 -6.35
C MET A 93 2.09 -3.69 -4.89
N SER A 94 2.41 -4.83 -4.27
CA SER A 94 2.20 -5.08 -2.85
C SER A 94 3.06 -4.20 -1.97
N SER A 95 2.63 -3.95 -0.72
CA SER A 95 3.50 -3.39 0.33
C SER A 95 4.16 -4.53 1.11
N ILE A 96 5.47 -4.74 0.91
CA ILE A 96 6.24 -5.86 1.47
C ILE A 96 7.62 -5.42 1.97
N SER A 97 8.41 -6.36 2.51
CA SER A 97 9.77 -6.09 2.98
C SER A 97 10.69 -5.60 1.85
N PRO A 98 11.36 -4.43 1.98
CA PRO A 98 12.34 -3.97 1.01
C PRO A 98 13.51 -4.93 0.79
N LEU A 99 13.87 -5.70 1.82
CA LEU A 99 14.98 -6.65 1.75
C LEU A 99 14.59 -7.91 0.98
N ALA A 100 13.40 -8.45 1.25
CA ALA A 100 12.85 -9.57 0.47
C ALA A 100 12.67 -9.18 -1.00
N THR A 101 12.18 -7.97 -1.28
CA THR A 101 12.05 -7.44 -2.64
C THR A 101 13.36 -7.45 -3.42
N LYS A 102 14.49 -7.07 -2.81
CA LYS A 102 15.79 -7.14 -3.49
C LYS A 102 16.13 -8.57 -3.87
N HIS A 103 15.91 -9.51 -2.96
CA HIS A 103 16.15 -10.92 -3.23
C HIS A 103 15.21 -11.50 -4.31
N PHE A 104 13.95 -11.09 -4.33
CA PHE A 104 12.99 -11.48 -5.37
C PHE A 104 13.41 -10.93 -6.74
N ALA A 105 13.82 -9.65 -6.79
CA ALA A 105 14.31 -9.03 -8.01
C ALA A 105 15.56 -9.75 -8.54
N GLU A 106 16.55 -10.07 -7.69
CA GLU A 106 17.73 -10.84 -8.09
C GLU A 106 17.38 -12.17 -8.75
N ARG A 107 16.45 -12.93 -8.15
CA ARG A 107 16.00 -14.23 -8.67
C ARG A 107 15.27 -14.10 -10.00
N ILE A 108 14.42 -13.09 -10.16
CA ILE A 108 13.69 -12.85 -11.41
C ILE A 108 14.65 -12.37 -12.51
N ASN A 109 15.59 -11.48 -12.16
CA ASN A 109 16.59 -10.96 -13.09
C ASN A 109 17.53 -12.08 -13.59
N ALA A 110 17.86 -13.07 -12.74
CA ALA A 110 18.63 -14.24 -13.13
C ALA A 110 17.94 -15.12 -14.21
N LEU A 111 16.62 -14.97 -14.40
CA LEU A 111 15.85 -15.63 -15.46
C LEU A 111 15.83 -14.82 -16.78
N GLY A 112 16.60 -13.72 -16.85
CA GLY A 112 16.59 -12.80 -18.00
C GLY A 112 15.31 -11.96 -18.10
N CYS A 113 14.58 -11.82 -17.00
CA CYS A 113 13.39 -10.97 -16.87
C CYS A 113 13.72 -9.70 -16.10
N GLU A 114 12.80 -8.75 -16.05
CA GLU A 114 12.95 -7.53 -15.24
C GLU A 114 11.96 -7.55 -14.08
N TYR A 115 12.33 -6.89 -12.98
CA TYR A 115 11.48 -6.73 -11.81
C TYR A 115 11.33 -5.25 -11.47
N LEU A 116 10.10 -4.82 -11.19
CA LEU A 116 9.79 -3.51 -10.59
C LEU A 116 9.03 -3.72 -9.29
N ASP A 117 9.50 -3.15 -8.18
CA ASP A 117 8.69 -2.97 -6.99
C ASP A 117 7.99 -1.62 -7.05
N ALA A 118 6.66 -1.62 -7.15
CA ALA A 118 5.84 -0.43 -7.37
C ALA A 118 4.68 -0.32 -6.36
N PRO A 119 4.95 -0.34 -5.03
CA PRO A 119 3.92 -0.19 -4.02
C PRO A 119 3.15 1.12 -4.16
N VAL A 120 1.90 1.10 -3.69
CA VAL A 120 0.94 2.20 -3.91
C VAL A 120 0.44 2.86 -2.63
N SER A 121 -0.04 4.11 -2.75
CA SER A 121 -0.77 4.83 -1.72
C SER A 121 -2.01 5.53 -2.31
N GLY A 122 -3.06 5.71 -1.51
CA GLY A 122 -4.36 6.26 -1.93
C GLY A 122 -5.57 5.38 -1.61
N GLY A 123 -5.35 4.14 -1.13
CA GLY A 123 -6.40 3.22 -0.71
C GLY A 123 -7.34 2.80 -1.84
N GLU A 124 -8.45 2.16 -1.47
CA GLU A 124 -9.45 1.66 -2.44
C GLU A 124 -10.06 2.79 -3.27
N VAL A 125 -10.29 3.97 -2.67
CA VAL A 125 -10.77 5.16 -3.37
C VAL A 125 -9.79 5.57 -4.47
N GLY A 126 -8.50 5.60 -4.16
CA GLY A 126 -7.46 5.90 -5.13
C GLY A 126 -7.39 4.86 -6.26
N ALA A 127 -7.54 3.58 -5.92
CA ALA A 127 -7.52 2.48 -6.89
C ALA A 127 -8.71 2.51 -7.84
N LYS A 128 -9.93 2.75 -7.34
CA LYS A 128 -11.15 2.91 -8.16
C LYS A 128 -11.13 4.16 -9.03
N GLY A 129 -10.47 5.22 -8.56
CA GLY A 129 -10.38 6.50 -9.25
C GLY A 129 -9.16 6.66 -10.15
N ALA A 130 -8.33 5.62 -10.34
CA ALA A 130 -7.04 5.70 -11.03
C ALA A 130 -6.18 6.90 -10.57
N THR A 131 -6.12 7.14 -9.26
CA THR A 131 -5.44 8.30 -8.65
C THR A 131 -4.37 7.90 -7.64
N LEU A 132 -3.93 6.64 -7.69
CA LEU A 132 -2.88 6.14 -6.82
C LEU A 132 -1.58 6.95 -6.96
N THR A 133 -0.86 7.04 -5.84
CA THR A 133 0.56 7.36 -5.84
C THR A 133 1.34 6.06 -5.95
N ILE A 134 2.26 5.96 -6.92
CA ILE A 134 3.01 4.75 -7.24
C ILE A 134 4.51 5.06 -7.09
N MET A 135 5.15 4.36 -6.15
CA MET A 135 6.56 4.54 -5.79
C MET A 135 7.36 3.37 -6.36
N VAL A 136 8.16 3.60 -7.40
CA VAL A 136 8.77 2.51 -8.17
C VAL A 136 10.26 2.35 -7.85
N GLY A 137 10.70 1.12 -7.63
CA GLY A 137 12.08 0.68 -7.64
C GLY A 137 12.36 -0.23 -8.84
N GLY A 138 13.47 0.01 -9.53
CA GLY A 138 13.91 -0.79 -10.68
C GLY A 138 14.78 -0.01 -11.66
N SER A 139 15.01 -0.56 -12.85
CA SER A 139 15.78 0.13 -13.90
C SER A 139 14.96 1.25 -14.55
N GLN A 140 15.63 2.34 -14.95
CA GLN A 140 14.99 3.45 -15.67
C GLN A 140 14.32 2.96 -16.97
N ALA A 141 15.01 2.11 -17.73
CA ALA A 141 14.50 1.59 -18.99
C ALA A 141 13.20 0.79 -18.81
N THR A 142 13.14 -0.09 -17.81
CA THR A 142 11.93 -0.87 -17.51
C THR A 142 10.82 0.03 -16.95
N PHE A 143 11.15 1.01 -16.11
CA PHE A 143 10.19 2.00 -15.64
C PHE A 143 9.56 2.77 -16.80
N ASP A 144 10.35 3.28 -17.75
CA ASP A 144 9.85 4.04 -18.90
C ASP A 144 8.94 3.17 -19.79
N MET A 145 9.27 1.88 -19.95
CA MET A 145 8.46 0.92 -20.70
C MET A 145 7.09 0.64 -20.06
N VAL A 146 7.05 0.54 -18.72
CA VAL A 146 5.84 0.25 -17.94
C VAL A 146 5.06 1.53 -17.60
N ARG A 147 5.67 2.71 -17.67
CA ARG A 147 5.08 3.99 -17.30
C ARG A 147 3.67 4.24 -17.89
N PRO A 148 3.41 3.99 -19.19
CA PRO A 148 2.07 4.16 -19.74
C PRO A 148 1.00 3.28 -19.06
N LEU A 149 1.38 2.13 -18.49
CA LEU A 149 0.48 1.27 -17.72
C LEU A 149 0.26 1.82 -16.30
N PHE A 150 1.28 2.40 -15.68
CA PHE A 150 1.12 3.08 -14.40
C PHE A 150 0.21 4.31 -14.49
N ASP A 151 0.26 5.05 -15.60
CA ASP A 151 -0.61 6.22 -15.84
C ASP A 151 -2.11 5.85 -15.92
N LEU A 152 -2.44 4.57 -16.13
CA LEU A 152 -3.82 4.05 -16.07
C LEU A 152 -4.29 3.73 -14.64
N LEU A 153 -3.36 3.66 -13.69
CA LEU A 153 -3.61 3.22 -12.31
C LEU A 153 -3.44 4.37 -11.31
N GLY A 154 -2.65 5.39 -11.64
CA GLY A 154 -2.26 6.45 -10.72
C GLY A 154 -1.96 7.79 -11.36
N LYS A 155 -1.76 8.79 -10.51
CA LYS A 155 -1.46 10.18 -10.90
C LYS A 155 -0.06 10.63 -10.51
N ASN A 156 0.45 10.17 -9.36
CA ASN A 156 1.78 10.55 -8.88
C ASN A 156 2.69 9.33 -8.98
N ILE A 157 3.51 9.28 -10.04
CA ILE A 157 4.30 8.10 -10.36
C ILE A 157 5.77 8.51 -10.37
N THR A 158 6.57 7.90 -9.51
CA THR A 158 7.98 8.28 -9.31
C THR A 158 8.87 7.06 -9.32
N LEU A 159 9.91 7.06 -10.15
CA LEU A 159 11.03 6.14 -10.00
C LEU A 159 11.93 6.66 -8.88
N VAL A 160 11.99 5.92 -7.78
CA VAL A 160 12.72 6.28 -6.56
C VAL A 160 14.20 5.86 -6.65
N GLY A 161 14.47 4.75 -7.33
CA GLY A 161 15.81 4.18 -7.45
C GLY A 161 15.75 2.76 -8.00
N GLY A 162 16.80 1.97 -7.75
CA GLY A 162 16.86 0.56 -8.14
C GLY A 162 15.89 -0.34 -7.35
N ASN A 163 15.96 -1.65 -7.56
CA ASN A 163 15.08 -2.60 -6.88
C ASN A 163 15.14 -2.48 -5.35
N GLY A 164 13.96 -2.50 -4.73
CA GLY A 164 13.72 -2.28 -3.30
C GLY A 164 13.54 -0.81 -2.90
N ALA A 165 13.86 0.15 -3.78
CA ALA A 165 13.70 1.58 -3.48
C ALA A 165 12.23 2.00 -3.39
N GLY A 166 11.33 1.39 -4.17
CA GLY A 166 9.90 1.62 -4.11
C GLY A 166 9.33 1.18 -2.76
N GLN A 167 9.65 -0.03 -2.31
CA GLN A 167 9.27 -0.51 -0.97
C GLN A 167 9.87 0.34 0.15
N THR A 168 11.15 0.75 0.02
CA THR A 168 11.80 1.63 1.00
C THR A 168 11.06 2.97 1.12
N CYS A 169 10.69 3.57 -0.01
CA CYS A 169 9.89 4.80 -0.05
C CYS A 169 8.52 4.59 0.60
N LYS A 170 7.85 3.47 0.32
CA LYS A 170 6.57 3.14 0.92
C LYS A 170 6.67 2.97 2.44
N VAL A 171 7.69 2.28 2.94
CA VAL A 171 7.95 2.16 4.39
C VAL A 171 8.12 3.54 5.03
N ALA A 172 8.95 4.41 4.43
CA ALA A 172 9.12 5.78 4.91
C ALA A 172 7.81 6.58 4.91
N ASN A 173 6.98 6.42 3.87
CA ASN A 173 5.65 7.03 3.80
C ASN A 173 4.76 6.57 4.96
N GLN A 174 4.72 5.27 5.26
CA GLN A 174 3.87 4.73 6.32
C GLN A 174 4.34 5.10 7.73
N ILE A 175 5.65 5.32 7.92
CA ILE A 175 6.19 5.92 9.15
C ILE A 175 5.65 7.33 9.34
N ILE A 176 5.81 8.20 8.32
CA ILE A 176 5.35 9.60 8.40
C ILE A 176 3.84 9.67 8.63
N VAL A 177 3.04 8.83 7.94
CA VAL A 177 1.59 8.81 8.11
C VAL A 177 1.21 8.42 9.54
N ALA A 178 1.84 7.39 10.13
CA ALA A 178 1.54 6.97 11.51
C ALA A 178 1.88 8.05 12.53
N LEU A 179 3.09 8.61 12.45
CA LEU A 179 3.56 9.64 13.39
C LEU A 179 2.75 10.94 13.27
N ASN A 180 2.35 11.32 12.06
CA ASN A 180 1.50 12.49 11.90
C ASN A 180 0.08 12.25 12.45
N ILE A 181 -0.46 11.03 12.34
CA ILE A 181 -1.76 10.69 12.93
C ILE A 181 -1.68 10.79 14.45
N GLU A 182 -0.64 10.20 15.03
CA GLU A 182 -0.36 10.27 16.46
C GLU A 182 -0.24 11.73 16.91
N ALA A 183 0.62 12.52 16.28
CA ALA A 183 0.84 13.92 16.64
C ALA A 183 -0.44 14.77 16.55
N VAL A 184 -1.27 14.57 15.53
CA VAL A 184 -2.58 15.23 15.44
C VAL A 184 -3.51 14.78 16.56
N GLY A 185 -3.53 13.48 16.87
CA GLY A 185 -4.29 12.92 17.98
C GLY A 185 -3.88 13.53 19.32
N GLU A 186 -2.58 13.60 19.62
CA GLU A 186 -2.05 14.20 20.84
C GLU A 186 -2.42 15.69 20.95
N ALA A 187 -2.20 16.46 19.87
CA ALA A 187 -2.47 17.89 19.87
C ALA A 187 -3.95 18.21 20.07
N LEU A 188 -4.85 17.51 19.38
CA LEU A 188 -6.30 17.71 19.51
C LEU A 188 -6.81 17.26 20.88
N LEU A 189 -6.30 16.14 21.40
CA LEU A 189 -6.64 15.65 22.74
C LEU A 189 -6.22 16.65 23.82
N PHE A 190 -4.97 17.13 23.75
CA PHE A 190 -4.46 18.16 24.65
C PHE A 190 -5.32 19.42 24.61
N ALA A 191 -5.58 19.94 23.41
CA ALA A 191 -6.35 21.17 23.26
C ALA A 191 -7.78 21.03 23.80
N SER A 192 -8.44 19.91 23.50
CA SER A 192 -9.77 19.61 24.01
C SER A 192 -9.80 19.52 25.54
N LYS A 193 -8.82 18.81 26.13
CA LYS A 193 -8.71 18.66 27.59
C LYS A 193 -8.34 19.98 28.29
N ALA A 194 -7.61 20.86 27.61
CA ALA A 194 -7.32 22.22 28.06
C ALA A 194 -8.50 23.19 27.91
N GLY A 195 -9.63 22.75 27.35
CA GLY A 195 -10.86 23.54 27.22
C GLY A 195 -10.99 24.34 25.91
N ALA A 196 -10.08 24.13 24.95
CA ALA A 196 -10.21 24.69 23.61
C ALA A 196 -11.10 23.83 22.72
N ASP A 197 -11.77 24.45 21.75
CA ASP A 197 -12.51 23.75 20.69
C ASP A 197 -11.53 23.12 19.68
N PRO A 198 -11.47 21.78 19.56
CA PRO A 198 -10.58 21.09 18.63
C PRO A 198 -10.78 21.48 17.17
N ALA A 199 -12.01 21.82 16.76
CA ALA A 199 -12.30 22.27 15.41
C ALA A 199 -11.65 23.63 15.12
N LYS A 200 -11.70 24.56 16.09
CA LYS A 200 -11.04 25.87 15.98
C LYS A 200 -9.54 25.78 16.06
N VAL A 201 -9.01 24.86 16.87
CA VAL A 201 -7.57 24.57 16.92
C VAL A 201 -7.10 24.04 15.57
N ARG A 202 -7.80 23.06 14.98
CA ARG A 202 -7.50 22.56 13.63
C ARG A 202 -7.54 23.70 12.61
N GLU A 203 -8.59 24.52 12.59
CA GLU A 203 -8.72 25.67 11.68
C GLU A 203 -7.51 26.61 11.77
N ALA A 204 -7.09 26.97 12.98
CA ALA A 204 -5.94 27.84 13.20
C ALA A 204 -4.61 27.20 12.75
N LEU A 205 -4.41 25.91 13.00
CA LEU A 205 -3.17 25.19 12.69
C LEU A 205 -2.98 24.92 11.18
N MET A 206 -4.05 24.93 10.38
CA MET A 206 -3.99 24.69 8.93
C MET A 206 -3.18 25.73 8.15
N GLY A 207 -3.01 26.94 8.68
CA GLY A 207 -2.25 28.02 8.03
C GLY A 207 -0.75 28.06 8.34
N GLY A 208 -0.25 27.18 9.22
CA GLY A 208 1.14 27.23 9.72
C GLY A 208 1.94 25.95 9.44
N PHE A 209 3.10 25.84 10.09
CA PHE A 209 4.01 24.68 9.95
C PHE A 209 3.41 23.34 10.42
N ALA A 210 2.32 23.37 11.19
CA ALA A 210 1.57 22.17 11.57
C ALA A 210 0.70 21.61 10.43
N SER A 211 0.53 22.37 9.34
CA SER A 211 -0.30 21.98 8.21
C SER A 211 0.23 20.71 7.55
N SER A 212 -0.66 19.73 7.41
CA SER A 212 -0.38 18.46 6.73
C SER A 212 -1.68 17.86 6.21
N LYS A 213 -1.57 16.93 5.26
CA LYS A 213 -2.76 16.21 4.75
C LYS A 213 -3.47 15.41 5.85
N ILE A 214 -2.71 14.98 6.86
CA ILE A 214 -3.23 14.25 8.02
C ILE A 214 -4.03 15.16 8.94
N LEU A 215 -3.55 16.37 9.23
CA LEU A 215 -4.33 17.36 9.99
C LEU A 215 -5.61 17.75 9.24
N GLU A 216 -5.50 17.94 7.92
CA GLU A 216 -6.65 18.24 7.07
C GLU A 216 -7.69 17.11 7.13
N VAL A 217 -7.32 15.88 6.77
CA VAL A 217 -8.29 14.79 6.60
C VAL A 217 -8.59 14.08 7.92
N HIS A 218 -7.57 13.65 8.65
CA HIS A 218 -7.75 12.83 9.85
C HIS A 218 -8.07 13.65 11.09
N GLY A 219 -7.58 14.88 11.19
CA GLY A 219 -8.03 15.81 12.23
C GLY A 219 -9.56 16.00 12.16
N GLU A 220 -10.12 16.15 10.96
CA GLU A 220 -11.57 16.25 10.77
C GLU A 220 -12.30 14.96 11.14
N ARG A 221 -11.76 13.79 10.78
CA ARG A 221 -12.34 12.48 11.18
C ARG A 221 -12.36 12.29 12.69
N MET A 222 -11.28 12.67 13.38
CA MET A 222 -11.18 12.60 14.84
C MET A 222 -12.27 13.46 15.49
N ILE A 223 -12.41 14.71 15.05
CA ILE A 223 -13.43 15.66 15.56
C ILE A 223 -14.86 15.16 15.28
N LYS A 224 -15.11 14.67 14.06
CA LYS A 224 -16.44 14.16 13.66
C LYS A 224 -16.74 12.73 14.15
N ARG A 225 -15.78 12.09 14.82
CA ARG A 225 -15.84 10.68 15.25
C ARG A 225 -16.12 9.70 14.10
N THR A 226 -15.65 9.98 12.89
CA THR A 226 -15.87 9.15 11.70
C THR A 226 -14.69 8.20 11.44
N PHE A 227 -14.81 6.98 11.97
CA PHE A 227 -13.76 5.96 11.92
C PHE A 227 -14.08 4.77 11.00
N ASP A 228 -15.06 4.94 10.12
CA ASP A 228 -15.33 3.98 9.05
C ASP A 228 -14.08 3.82 8.16
N PRO A 229 -13.74 2.59 7.76
CA PRO A 229 -12.43 2.27 7.22
C PRO A 229 -12.14 2.97 5.88
N GLY A 230 -11.15 3.85 5.88
CA GLY A 230 -10.40 4.25 4.68
C GLY A 230 -9.09 3.48 4.56
N PHE A 231 -8.34 3.38 5.66
CA PHE A 231 -7.18 2.49 5.81
C PHE A 231 -7.18 1.86 7.21
N ARG A 232 -7.37 0.54 7.29
CA ARG A 232 -7.60 -0.16 8.56
C ARG A 232 -6.37 -0.17 9.46
N ILE A 233 -6.56 -0.06 10.77
CA ILE A 233 -5.48 -0.15 11.78
C ILE A 233 -4.63 -1.39 11.58
N GLU A 234 -5.23 -2.57 11.38
CA GLU A 234 -4.46 -3.81 11.17
C GLU A 234 -3.52 -3.75 9.96
N LEU A 235 -3.88 -3.01 8.91
CA LEU A 235 -3.05 -2.85 7.71
C LEU A 235 -1.90 -1.88 7.98
N HIS A 236 -2.15 -0.81 8.74
CA HIS A 236 -1.08 0.11 9.13
C HIS A 236 -0.11 -0.55 10.12
N GLN A 237 -0.60 -1.39 11.05
CA GLN A 237 0.25 -2.21 11.91
C GLN A 237 1.16 -3.16 11.12
N LYS A 238 0.64 -3.77 10.05
CA LYS A 238 1.47 -4.57 9.15
C LYS A 238 2.60 -3.71 8.55
N ASP A 239 2.29 -2.52 8.05
CA ASP A 239 3.31 -1.65 7.46
C ASP A 239 4.34 -1.16 8.50
N LEU A 240 3.93 -0.87 9.72
CA LEU A 240 4.86 -0.51 10.80
C LEU A 240 5.69 -1.71 11.27
N ASN A 241 5.18 -2.94 11.21
CA ASN A 241 5.98 -4.15 11.43
C ASN A 241 7.08 -4.29 10.35
N LEU A 242 6.78 -3.97 9.09
CA LEU A 242 7.81 -3.92 8.04
C LEU A 242 8.87 -2.84 8.32
N ALA A 243 8.44 -1.67 8.78
CA ALA A 243 9.35 -0.59 9.18
C ALA A 243 10.28 -1.00 10.32
N LEU A 244 9.72 -1.53 11.41
CA LEU A 244 10.48 -1.96 12.59
C LEU A 244 11.36 -3.18 12.32
N GLY A 245 10.91 -4.11 11.47
CA GLY A 245 11.73 -5.22 10.97
C GLY A 245 12.94 -4.73 10.20
N SER A 246 12.71 -3.86 9.21
CA SER A 246 13.78 -3.26 8.40
C SER A 246 14.75 -2.44 9.27
N ALA A 247 14.24 -1.70 10.24
CA ALA A 247 15.07 -0.90 11.16
C ALA A 247 16.02 -1.77 11.99
N ARG A 248 15.58 -2.94 12.46
CA ARG A 248 16.45 -3.89 13.18
C ARG A 248 17.57 -4.43 12.28
N GLU A 249 17.24 -4.80 11.05
CA GLU A 249 18.23 -5.32 10.09
C GLU A 249 19.24 -4.25 9.65
N LEU A 250 18.82 -2.98 9.57
CA LEU A 250 19.67 -1.85 9.21
C LEU A 250 20.42 -1.22 10.39
N GLY A 251 20.12 -1.62 11.63
CA GLY A 251 20.69 -1.01 12.83
C GLY A 251 20.24 0.43 13.10
N ILE A 252 19.00 0.78 12.73
CA ILE A 252 18.41 2.13 12.91
C ILE A 252 17.41 2.12 14.06
N ALA A 253 17.43 3.17 14.89
CA ALA A 253 16.42 3.38 15.94
C ALA A 253 15.24 4.21 15.43
N LEU A 254 14.02 3.67 15.53
CA LEU A 254 12.76 4.35 15.18
C LEU A 254 11.83 4.44 16.41
N PRO A 255 12.17 5.24 17.43
CA PRO A 255 11.46 5.21 18.73
C PRO A 255 9.98 5.58 18.63
N ASN A 256 9.63 6.63 17.87
CA ASN A 256 8.23 7.03 17.72
C ASN A 256 7.45 6.04 16.85
N THR A 257 8.09 5.36 15.89
CA THR A 257 7.44 4.29 15.13
C THR A 257 7.11 3.10 16.02
N ALA A 258 8.01 2.73 16.94
CA ALA A 258 7.76 1.69 17.93
C ALA A 258 6.60 2.10 18.87
N THR A 259 6.57 3.35 19.30
CA THR A 259 5.48 3.87 20.15
C THR A 259 4.13 3.86 19.42
N ALA A 260 4.09 4.35 18.18
CA ALA A 260 2.88 4.33 17.35
C ALA A 260 2.36 2.91 17.10
N GLN A 261 3.26 1.92 16.94
CA GLN A 261 2.89 0.51 16.83
C GLN A 261 2.16 0.01 18.09
N GLU A 262 2.61 0.42 19.28
CA GLU A 262 1.97 0.06 20.55
C GLU A 262 0.64 0.80 20.78
N LEU A 263 0.51 2.04 20.32
CA LEU A 263 -0.79 2.73 20.32
C LEU A 263 -1.81 2.03 19.43
N PHE A 264 -1.39 1.53 18.26
CA PHE A 264 -2.26 0.68 17.45
C PHE A 264 -2.56 -0.67 18.13
N ASN A 265 -1.63 -1.25 18.89
CA ASN A 265 -1.91 -2.46 19.69
C ASN A 265 -3.02 -2.19 20.72
N ALA A 266 -2.98 -1.03 21.39
CA ALA A 266 -4.06 -0.60 22.29
C ALA A 266 -5.40 -0.48 21.55
N CYS A 267 -5.46 0.19 20.40
CA CYS A 267 -6.69 0.23 19.59
C CYS A 267 -7.20 -1.18 19.23
N ARG A 268 -6.31 -2.08 18.82
CA ARG A 268 -6.66 -3.45 18.43
C ARG A 268 -7.23 -4.25 19.62
N ALA A 269 -6.64 -4.12 20.80
CA ALA A 269 -7.12 -4.78 22.03
C ALA A 269 -8.55 -4.37 22.39
N HIS A 270 -8.98 -3.18 21.94
CA HIS A 270 -10.32 -2.65 22.14
C HIS A 270 -11.23 -2.84 20.91
N GLY A 271 -10.97 -3.86 20.08
CA GLY A 271 -11.79 -4.20 18.92
C GLY A 271 -11.56 -3.31 17.69
N GLY A 272 -10.54 -2.46 17.73
CA GLY A 272 -10.29 -1.43 16.71
C GLY A 272 -9.53 -1.87 15.47
N ALA A 273 -9.29 -3.18 15.27
CA ALA A 273 -8.54 -3.69 14.12
C ALA A 273 -9.09 -3.18 12.78
N GLY A 274 -10.42 -3.13 12.67
CA GLY A 274 -11.14 -2.73 11.47
C GLY A 274 -11.43 -1.24 11.33
N TRP A 275 -11.09 -0.42 12.33
CA TRP A 275 -11.29 1.04 12.25
C TRP A 275 -10.29 1.67 11.29
N ASP A 276 -10.65 2.82 10.73
CA ASP A 276 -9.68 3.68 10.08
C ASP A 276 -8.55 4.06 11.04
N HIS A 277 -7.32 4.16 10.54
CA HIS A 277 -6.15 4.50 11.34
C HIS A 277 -6.21 5.87 12.03
N SER A 278 -7.09 6.79 11.61
CA SER A 278 -7.38 8.02 12.37
C SER A 278 -7.97 7.73 13.76
N ALA A 279 -8.51 6.53 14.00
CA ALA A 279 -8.97 6.08 15.30
C ALA A 279 -7.84 5.82 16.31
N MET A 280 -6.56 6.00 15.93
CA MET A 280 -5.43 5.99 16.86
C MET A 280 -5.64 6.97 18.02
N ILE A 281 -6.34 8.09 17.81
CA ILE A 281 -6.68 9.03 18.89
C ILE A 281 -7.38 8.33 20.07
N ARG A 282 -8.17 7.28 19.82
CA ARG A 282 -8.86 6.53 20.88
C ARG A 282 -7.88 5.89 21.87
N ALA A 283 -6.68 5.50 21.44
CA ALA A 283 -5.64 5.03 22.36
C ALA A 283 -5.21 6.13 23.34
N LEU A 284 -5.02 7.34 22.83
CA LEU A 284 -4.66 8.50 23.64
C LEU A 284 -5.82 8.93 24.57
N GLU A 285 -7.06 8.90 24.08
CA GLU A 285 -8.27 9.17 24.87
C GLU A 285 -8.39 8.21 26.07
N MET A 286 -8.10 6.92 25.86
CA MET A 286 -8.07 5.91 26.92
C MET A 286 -6.97 6.19 27.95
N LEU A 287 -5.76 6.57 27.51
CA LEU A 287 -4.65 6.91 28.40
C LEU A 287 -4.91 8.19 29.21
N ALA A 288 -5.67 9.13 28.66
CA ALA A 288 -6.00 10.39 29.30
C ALA A 288 -7.29 10.36 30.13
N ASP A 289 -8.05 9.25 30.10
CA ASP A 289 -9.41 9.16 30.61
C ASP A 289 -10.28 10.35 30.16
N PHE A 290 -10.20 10.68 28.87
CA PHE A 290 -10.85 11.85 28.29
C PHE A 290 -11.07 11.66 26.78
N GLU A 291 -12.31 11.80 26.32
CA GLU A 291 -12.66 11.82 24.89
C GLU A 291 -12.77 13.28 24.40
N ILE A 292 -12.26 13.56 23.19
CA ILE A 292 -12.35 14.91 22.63
C ILE A 292 -13.82 15.31 22.37
N LYS A 293 -14.12 16.59 22.59
CA LYS A 293 -15.45 17.19 22.40
C LYS A 293 -15.52 18.01 21.12
#